data_AF-A0A8T8I6X4-F1
#
_entry.id   AF-A0A8T8I6X4-F1
#
_cell.length_a   1.000
_cell.length_b   1.000
_cell.length_c   1.000
_cell.angle_alpha   90.00
_cell.angle_beta   90.00
_cell.angle_gamma   90.00
#
_symmetry.space_group_name_H-M   'P 1'
#
loop_
_entity.id
_entity.type
_entity.pdbx_description
1 polymer ?
#
loop_
_entity_poly.entity_id
_entity_poly.type
_entity_poly.pdbx_seq_one_letter_code
_entity_poly.pdbx_strand_id
1 'polypeptide(L)' 'MSAETWLADTRTSYDTVAVSYADRLRGSLEAHPHMRAALGTFAESVRSTGGGPVVDMGCGPGHVTAHLRGLGVVAFGIDL' A
#
# COMPACT_ATOMS: atom_id res chain seq x y z
N MET A 1 19.87 -16.50 15.86
CA MET A 1 19.47 -15.26 15.15
C MET A 1 18.67 -14.42 16.12
N SER A 2 19.11 -13.20 16.42
CA SER A 2 18.26 -12.27 17.19
C SER A 2 17.20 -11.69 16.25
N ALA A 3 16.08 -11.24 16.82
CA ALA A 3 15.01 -10.59 16.05
C ALA A 3 15.53 -9.36 15.28
N GLU A 4 16.51 -8.65 15.84
CA GLU A 4 17.13 -7.47 15.23
C GLU A 4 17.90 -7.79 13.94
N THR A 5 18.61 -8.92 13.88
CA THR A 5 19.39 -9.30 12.68
C THR A 5 18.49 -9.65 11.50
N TRP A 6 17.44 -10.46 11.74
CA TRP A 6 16.51 -10.83 10.67
C TRP A 6 15.72 -9.61 10.14
N LEU A 7 15.30 -8.69 11.01
CA LEU A 7 14.63 -7.46 10.57
C LEU A 7 15.54 -6.60 9.67
N ALA A 8 16.83 -6.46 10.02
CA ALA A 8 17.80 -5.73 9.22
C ALA A 8 18.06 -6.40 7.85
N ASP A 9 18.17 -7.73 7.82
CA ASP A 9 18.33 -8.49 6.58
C ASP A 9 17.09 -8.35 5.67
N THR A 10 15.90 -8.37 6.26
CA THR A 10 14.62 -8.19 5.54
C THR A 10 14.54 -6.80 4.93
N ARG A 11 14.81 -5.75 5.72
CA ARG A 11 14.83 -4.37 5.23
C ARG A 11 15.84 -4.20 4.09
N THR A 12 17.07 -4.70 4.26
CA THR A 12 18.12 -4.60 3.24
C THR A 12 17.71 -5.26 1.91
N SER A 13 17.08 -6.44 1.98
CA SER A 13 16.56 -7.13 0.80
C SER A 13 15.50 -6.31 0.07
N TYR A 14 14.52 -5.76 0.79
CA TYR A 14 13.48 -4.90 0.21
C TYR A 14 14.05 -3.59 -0.33
N ASP A 15 14.89 -2.88 0.43
CA ASP A 15 15.54 -1.62 0.01
C ASP A 15 16.32 -1.76 -1.29
N THR A 16 17.02 -2.88 -1.46
CA THR A 16 17.85 -3.15 -2.64
C THR A 16 17.03 -3.12 -3.94
N VAL A 17 15.75 -3.52 -3.89
CA VAL A 17 14.88 -3.60 -5.07
C VAL A 17 13.72 -2.62 -5.02
N ALA A 18 13.50 -1.91 -3.91
CA ALA A 18 12.34 -1.07 -3.68
C ALA A 18 12.13 -0.04 -4.79
N VAL A 19 13.19 0.65 -5.23
CA VAL A 19 13.10 1.68 -6.27
C VAL A 19 12.75 1.09 -7.64
N SER A 20 13.38 -0.02 -8.03
CA SER A 20 13.09 -0.66 -9.33
C SER A 20 11.72 -1.37 -9.34
N TYR A 21 11.31 -1.92 -8.20
CA TYR A 21 9.98 -2.48 -7.99
C TYR A 21 8.90 -1.40 -8.02
N ALA A 22 9.16 -0.25 -7.38
CA ALA A 22 8.32 0.93 -7.39
C ALA A 22 8.09 1.44 -8.81
N ASP A 23 9.16 1.60 -9.59
CA ASP A 23 9.07 2.09 -10.96
C ASP A 23 8.33 1.11 -11.87
N ARG A 24 8.47 -0.20 -11.65
CA ARG A 24 7.71 -1.22 -12.39
C ARG A 24 6.24 -1.29 -11.99
N LEU A 25 5.91 -0.97 -10.75
CA LEU A 25 4.53 -0.92 -10.25
C LEU A 25 3.85 0.43 -10.45
N ARG A 26 4.60 1.46 -10.83
CA ARG A 26 4.07 2.75 -11.23
C ARG A 26 3.10 2.53 -12.41
N GLY A 27 1.82 2.85 -12.23
CA GLY A 27 0.80 2.58 -13.25
C GLY A 27 0.13 1.19 -13.15
N SER A 28 0.57 0.33 -12.22
CA SER A 28 0.04 -1.04 -12.09
C SER A 28 -1.42 -1.05 -11.66
N LEU A 29 -1.85 -0.14 -10.79
CA LEU A 29 -3.26 0.00 -10.42
C LEU A 29 -4.12 0.36 -11.63
N GLU A 30 -3.65 1.27 -12.46
CA GLU A 30 -4.29 1.68 -13.71
C GLU A 30 -4.39 0.50 -14.69
N ALA A 31 -3.35 -0.33 -14.75
CA ALA A 31 -3.28 -1.54 -15.58
C ALA A 31 -4.15 -2.71 -15.07
N HIS A 32 -4.63 -2.68 -13.82
CA HIS A 32 -5.42 -3.77 -13.22
C HIS A 32 -6.81 -3.27 -12.76
N PRO A 33 -7.79 -3.14 -13.68
CA PRO A 33 -9.12 -2.62 -13.36
C PRO A 33 -9.86 -3.35 -12.24
N HIS A 34 -9.67 -4.67 -12.12
CA HIS A 34 -10.30 -5.47 -11.07
C HIS A 34 -9.78 -5.10 -9.67
N MET A 35 -8.49 -4.75 -9.53
CA MET A 35 -7.94 -4.27 -8.26
C MET A 35 -8.53 -2.91 -7.88
N ARG A 36 -8.66 -1.99 -8.84
CA ARG A 36 -9.31 -0.69 -8.59
C ARG A 36 -10.78 -0.85 -8.19
N ALA A 37 -11.50 -1.77 -8.84
CA ALA A 37 -12.88 -2.07 -8.46
C ALA A 37 -12.97 -2.59 -7.03
N ALA A 38 -12.11 -3.54 -6.65
CA ALA A 38 -12.07 -4.08 -5.29
C ALA A 38 -11.76 -2.99 -4.24
N LEU A 39 -10.80 -2.10 -4.53
CA LEU A 39 -10.49 -0.97 -3.65
C LEU A 39 -11.61 0.06 -3.60
N GLY A 40 -12.35 0.25 -4.69
CA GLY A 40 -13.56 1.06 -4.74
C GLY A 40 -14.65 0.53 -3.81
N THR A 41 -14.96 -0.76 -3.90
CA THR A 41 -15.92 -1.44 -3.01
C THR A 41 -15.48 -1.37 -1.55
N PHE A 42 -14.19 -1.57 -1.28
CA PHE A 42 -13.64 -1.42 0.06
C PHE A 42 -13.82 0.02 0.59
N ALA A 43 -13.49 1.03 -0.22
CA ALA A 43 -13.64 2.43 0.17
C ALA A 43 -15.11 2.80 0.45
N GLU A 44 -16.05 2.30 -0.36
CA GLU A 44 -17.49 2.43 -0.09
C GLU A 44 -17.88 1.81 1.24
N SER A 45 -17.39 0.60 1.52
CA SER A 45 -17.66 -0.11 2.78
C SER A 45 -17.18 0.71 3.98
N VAL A 46 -15.94 1.21 3.96
CA VAL A 46 -15.36 2.05 5.02
C VAL A 46 -16.21 3.31 5.25
N ARG A 47 -16.61 3.99 4.18
CA ARG A 47 -17.45 5.19 4.30
C ARG A 47 -18.83 4.86 4.88
N SER A 48 -19.43 3.73 4.47
CA SER A 48 -20.75 3.30 4.94
C SER A 48 -20.79 2.96 6.43
N THR A 49 -19.64 2.56 7.02
CA THR A 49 -19.53 2.23 8.44
C THR A 49 -19.14 3.42 9.34
N GLY A 50 -19.26 4.66 8.83
CA GLY A 50 -18.91 5.88 9.57
C GLY A 50 -17.48 6.39 9.30
N GLY A 51 -16.77 5.79 8.35
CA GLY A 51 -15.40 6.16 8.00
C GLY A 51 -14.38 5.67 9.02
N GLY A 52 -13.18 6.25 8.97
CA GLY A 52 -12.09 5.95 9.89
C GLY A 52 -10.73 5.85 9.19
N PRO A 53 -9.65 5.86 9.99
CA PRO A 53 -8.30 5.66 9.48
C PRO A 53 -8.13 4.25 8.87
N VAL A 54 -7.53 4.17 7.69
CA VAL A 54 -7.11 2.91 7.06
C VAL A 54 -5.59 2.88 6.94
N VAL A 55 -5.00 1.74 7.32
CA VAL A 55 -3.57 1.50 7.14
C VAL A 55 -3.32 0.61 5.92
N ASP A 56 -2.42 1.05 5.05
CA ASP A 56 -1.84 0.27 3.95
C ASP A 56 -0.50 -0.30 4.44
N MET A 57 -0.47 -1.58 4.82
CA MET A 57 0.73 -2.24 5.36
C MET A 57 1.58 -2.83 4.25
N GLY A 58 2.86 -2.49 4.23
CA GLY A 58 3.72 -2.77 3.09
C GLY A 58 3.39 -1.85 1.92
N CYS A 59 3.17 -0.57 2.20
CA CYS A 59 2.68 0.38 1.20
C CYS A 59 3.68 0.65 0.06
N GLY A 60 4.95 0.31 0.27
CA GLY A 60 6.05 0.64 -0.62
C GLY A 60 5.99 2.13 -1.02
N PRO A 61 5.91 2.45 -2.32
CA PRO A 61 5.81 3.84 -2.80
C PRO A 61 4.48 4.54 -2.49
N GLY A 62 3.49 3.84 -1.94
CA GLY A 62 2.21 4.41 -1.51
C GLY A 62 1.14 4.53 -2.61
N HIS A 63 1.24 3.79 -3.71
CA HIS A 63 0.24 3.86 -4.80
C HIS A 63 -1.18 3.49 -4.33
N VAL A 64 -1.31 2.44 -3.51
CA VAL A 64 -2.60 2.02 -2.94
C VAL A 64 -3.11 3.04 -1.93
N THR A 65 -2.24 3.47 -1.00
CA THR A 65 -2.52 4.58 -0.08
C THR A 65 -3.07 5.81 -0.82
N ALA A 66 -2.40 6.26 -1.88
CA ALA A 66 -2.81 7.42 -2.66
C ALA A 66 -4.17 7.20 -3.36
N HIS A 67 -4.39 6.00 -3.92
CA HIS A 67 -5.65 5.65 -4.55
C HIS A 67 -6.83 5.70 -3.55
N LEU A 68 -6.65 5.12 -2.36
CA LEU A 68 -7.67 5.15 -1.29
C LEU A 68 -7.96 6.58 -0.82
N ARG A 69 -6.94 7.44 -0.71
CA ARG A 69 -7.14 8.87 -0.43
C ARG A 69 -7.93 9.58 -1.52
N GLY A 70 -7.67 9.26 -2.80
CA GLY A 70 -8.45 9.75 -3.94
C GLY A 70 -9.92 9.30 -3.90
N LEU A 71 -10.21 8.16 -3.28
CA LEU A 71 -11.57 7.66 -3.02
C LEU A 71 -12.20 8.24 -1.74
N GLY A 72 -11.57 9.22 -1.09
CA GLY A 72 -12.08 9.88 0.11
C GLY A 72 -11.91 9.08 1.40
N VAL A 73 -11.04 8.07 1.41
CA VAL A 73 -10.66 7.33 2.63
C VAL A 73 -9.50 8.07 3.31
N VAL A 74 -9.55 8.17 4.65
CA VAL A 74 -8.41 8.67 5.44
C VAL A 74 -7.37 7.56 5.55
N ALA A 75 -6.52 7.41 4.51
CA ALA A 75 -5.53 6.35 4.44
C ALA A 75 -4.10 6.85 4.70
N PHE A 76 -3.30 6.02 5.36
CA PHE A 76 -1.85 6.19 5.55
C PHE A 76 -1.11 4.86 5.36
N GLY A 77 0.14 4.92 4.93
CA GLY A 77 0.97 3.75 4.67
C GLY A 77 2.00 3.53 5.77
N ILE A 78 2.30 2.25 6.04
CA ILE A 78 3.45 1.83 6.84
C ILE A 78 4.25 0.83 6.02
N ASP A 79 5.55 1.08 5.88
CA ASP A 79 6.51 0.16 5.29
C ASP A 79 7.74 0.03 6.21
N LEU A 80 8.62 -0.94 5.96
CA LEU A 80 9.72 -1.32 6.86
C LEU A 80 10.91 -0.37 6.80
#